data_AF-A0ABD6CB31-F1
#
_entry.id   AF-A0ABD6CB31-F1
#
_cell.length_a   1.000
_cell.length_b   1.000
_cell.length_c   1.000
_cell.angle_alpha   90.00
_cell.angle_beta   90.00
_cell.angle_gamma   90.00
#
_symmetry.space_group_name_H-M   'P 1'
#
loop_
_entity.id
_entity.type
_entity.pdbx_description
1 polymer ?
#
loop_
_entity_poly.entity_id
_entity_poly.type
_entity_poly.pdbx_seq_one_letter_code
_entity_poly.pdbx_strand_id
1 'polypeptide(L)'
;MQGDTTAETGWAFVADNDEVATIINTALTMEEGETYSRSELAEMTGIALKTLHLMDDVEHVVELGILEKHQSEGEEVAYSVNEDSTVLEKAREFGDAVTAAQSD
;
A
#
# COMPACT_ATOMS: atom_id res chain seq x y z
N MET A 1 -7.06 6.60 25.65
CA MET A 1 -7.77 7.64 24.88
C MET A 1 -7.12 7.64 23.52
N GLN A 2 -7.65 6.82 22.60
CA GLN A 2 -7.22 6.84 21.20
C GLN A 2 -7.86 8.11 20.61
N GLY A 3 -7.02 9.02 20.10
CA GLY A 3 -7.52 10.22 19.44
C GLY A 3 -8.20 9.81 18.14
N ASP A 4 -9.45 10.23 17.96
CA ASP A 4 -10.09 10.30 16.66
C ASP A 4 -9.27 11.23 15.76
N THR A 5 -8.26 10.70 15.07
CA THR A 5 -7.76 11.31 13.84
C THR A 5 -8.59 10.74 12.70
N THR A 6 -9.81 11.25 12.56
CA THR A 6 -10.57 11.09 11.33
C THR A 6 -9.87 11.97 10.30
N ALA A 7 -8.89 11.42 9.59
CA ALA A 7 -8.18 12.14 8.54
C ALA A 7 -9.21 12.80 7.60
N GLU A 8 -9.23 14.13 7.56
CA GLU A 8 -10.27 14.88 6.85
C GLU A 8 -10.16 14.74 5.33
N THR A 9 -9.00 14.27 4.85
CA THR A 9 -8.71 14.03 3.43
C THR A 9 -7.85 12.77 3.27
N GLY A 10 -7.88 12.16 2.08
CA GLY A 10 -7.00 11.04 1.75
C GLY A 10 -5.51 11.37 1.90
N TRP A 11 -5.10 12.62 1.65
CA TRP A 11 -3.72 13.05 1.85
C TRP A 11 -3.33 13.22 3.33
N ALA A 12 -4.26 13.66 4.18
CA ALA A 12 -4.03 13.66 5.62
C ALA A 12 -3.84 12.23 6.14
N PHE A 13 -4.59 11.27 5.61
CA PHE A 13 -4.42 9.85 5.94
C PHE A 13 -3.03 9.34 5.55
N VAL A 14 -2.54 9.65 4.34
CA VAL A 14 -1.19 9.27 3.91
C VAL A 14 -0.11 9.97 4.76
N ALA A 15 -0.28 11.26 5.06
CA ALA A 15 0.69 12.03 5.84
C ALA A 15 0.78 11.60 7.31
N ASP A 16 -0.31 11.07 7.87
CA ASP A 16 -0.32 10.53 9.23
C ASP A 16 0.29 9.12 9.31
N ASN A 17 0.57 8.48 8.16
CA ASN A 17 1.07 7.10 8.05
C ASN A 17 2.17 6.99 6.99
N ASP A 18 3.41 7.37 7.34
CA ASP A 18 4.57 7.37 6.44
C ASP A 18 4.81 5.99 5.78
N GLU A 19 4.58 4.91 6.52
CA GLU A 19 4.67 3.53 6.03
C GLU A 19 3.61 3.23 4.97
N VAL A 20 2.38 3.71 5.14
CA VAL A 20 1.30 3.52 4.16
C VAL A 20 1.61 4.26 2.87
N ALA A 21 2.18 5.47 2.93
CA ALA A 21 2.66 6.19 1.76
C ALA A 21 3.68 5.35 0.98
N THR A 22 4.61 4.74 1.70
CA THR A 22 5.66 3.88 1.13
C THR A 22 5.06 2.63 0.48
N ILE A 23 4.11 1.97 1.16
CA ILE A 23 3.44 0.77 0.63
C ILE A 23 2.61 1.10 -0.61
N ILE A 24 1.87 2.21 -0.63
CA ILE A 24 1.13 2.67 -1.82
C ILE A 24 2.10 2.89 -2.99
N ASN A 25 3.21 3.58 -2.74
CA ASN A 25 4.22 3.81 -3.77
C ASN A 25 4.82 2.51 -4.30
N THR A 26 5.08 1.52 -3.42
CA THR A 26 5.54 0.19 -3.85
C THR A 26 4.46 -0.53 -4.68
N ALA A 27 3.20 -0.48 -4.27
CA ALA A 27 2.08 -1.13 -4.97
C ALA A 27 1.87 -0.58 -6.39
N LEU A 28 2.17 0.69 -6.63
CA LEU A 28 2.17 1.27 -7.98
C LEU A 28 3.21 0.66 -8.93
N THR A 29 4.23 -0.03 -8.39
CA THR A 29 5.34 -0.63 -9.15
C THR A 29 5.33 -2.16 -9.15
N MET A 30 4.41 -2.79 -8.41
CA MET A 30 4.25 -4.25 -8.36
C MET A 30 3.73 -4.79 -9.70
N GLU A 31 4.10 -6.03 -10.03
CA GLU A 31 3.61 -6.71 -11.23
C GLU A 31 2.18 -7.23 -11.01
N GLU A 32 1.32 -7.02 -12.00
CA GLU A 32 -0.07 -7.52 -12.00
C GLU A 32 -0.09 -9.05 -12.02
N GLY A 33 -0.95 -9.64 -11.19
CA GLY A 33 -1.06 -11.10 -11.03
C GLY A 33 0.07 -11.78 -10.22
N GLU A 34 1.15 -11.07 -9.87
CA GLU A 34 2.23 -11.63 -9.06
C GLU A 34 1.90 -11.58 -7.55
N THR A 35 2.35 -12.60 -6.83
CA THR A 35 2.14 -12.71 -5.37
C THR A 35 3.45 -12.55 -4.63
N TYR A 36 3.42 -11.73 -3.59
CA TYR A 36 4.59 -11.37 -2.78
C TYR A 36 4.36 -11.77 -1.32
N SER A 37 5.35 -12.39 -0.72
CA SER A 37 5.43 -12.63 0.73
C SER A 37 5.61 -11.31 1.50
N ARG A 38 5.39 -11.36 2.82
CA ARG A 38 5.71 -10.22 3.70
C ARG A 38 7.20 -9.85 3.68
N SER A 39 8.08 -10.84 3.52
CA SER A 39 9.52 -10.60 3.37
C SER A 39 9.83 -9.83 2.09
N GLU A 40 9.22 -10.20 0.97
CA GLU A 40 9.43 -9.50 -0.31
C GLU A 40 8.87 -8.08 -0.26
N LEU A 41 7.69 -7.88 0.35
CA LEU A 41 7.16 -6.54 0.60
C LEU A 41 8.11 -5.70 1.47
N ALA A 42 8.72 -6.28 2.50
CA ALA A 42 9.72 -5.60 3.33
C ALA A 42 10.93 -5.14 2.51
N GLU A 43 11.41 -5.99 1.60
CA GLU A 43 12.54 -5.66 0.72
C GLU A 43 12.18 -4.57 -0.29
N MET A 44 11.01 -4.65 -0.90
CA MET A 44 10.54 -3.69 -1.90
C MET A 44 10.20 -2.31 -1.31
N THR A 45 9.64 -2.28 -0.10
CA THR A 45 9.29 -1.03 0.60
C THR A 45 10.48 -0.43 1.35
N GLY A 46 11.48 -1.24 1.68
CA GLY A 46 12.56 -0.85 2.60
C GLY A 46 12.13 -0.77 4.07
N ILE A 47 10.87 -1.10 4.38
CA ILE A 47 10.36 -1.17 5.75
C ILE A 47 10.88 -2.45 6.39
N ALA A 48 11.38 -2.36 7.62
CA ALA A 48 11.87 -3.54 8.31
C ALA A 48 10.76 -4.61 8.44
N LEU A 49 11.06 -5.87 8.12
CA LEU A 49 10.08 -6.97 8.20
C LEU A 49 9.41 -7.07 9.59
N LYS A 50 10.17 -6.81 10.65
CA LYS A 50 9.62 -6.77 12.01
C LYS A 50 8.57 -5.66 12.17
N THR A 51 8.76 -4.51 11.53
CA THR A 51 7.80 -3.41 11.52
C THR A 51 6.53 -3.82 10.78
N LEU A 52 6.64 -4.40 9.58
CA LEU A 52 5.46 -4.93 8.83
C LEU A 52 4.70 -6.04 9.57
N HIS A 53 5.33 -6.74 10.51
CA HIS A 53 4.65 -7.72 11.35
C HIS A 53 3.97 -7.12 12.59
N LEU A 54 4.44 -5.95 13.05
CA LEU A 54 3.96 -5.31 14.29
C LEU A 54 2.95 -4.21 14.01
N MET A 55 3.00 -3.62 12.83
CA MET A 55 2.06 -2.62 12.36
C MET A 55 0.98 -3.29 11.54
N ASP A 56 -0.25 -2.83 11.71
CA ASP A 56 -1.39 -3.27 10.90
C ASP A 56 -1.42 -2.57 9.52
N ASP A 57 -0.31 -1.96 9.08
CA ASP A 57 -0.27 -1.15 7.86
C ASP A 57 -0.55 -1.97 6.60
N VAL A 58 -0.02 -3.20 6.52
CA VAL A 58 -0.30 -4.10 5.40
C VAL A 58 -1.79 -4.45 5.37
N GLU A 59 -2.37 -4.70 6.54
CA GLU A 59 -3.79 -4.97 6.72
C GLU A 59 -4.65 -3.75 6.37
N HIS A 60 -4.28 -2.53 6.77
CA HIS A 60 -4.97 -1.30 6.38
C HIS A 60 -4.94 -1.10 4.86
N VAL A 61 -3.82 -1.38 4.21
CA VAL A 61 -3.69 -1.28 2.74
C VAL A 61 -4.56 -2.35 2.05
N VAL A 62 -4.71 -3.53 2.64
CA VAL A 62 -5.67 -4.54 2.18
C VAL A 62 -7.12 -4.06 2.37
N GLU A 63 -7.45 -3.45 3.51
CA GLU A 63 -8.78 -2.89 3.78
C GLU A 63 -9.15 -1.73 2.85
N LEU A 64 -8.16 -0.93 2.44
CA LEU A 64 -8.31 0.09 1.40
C LEU A 64 -8.47 -0.49 -0.02
N GLY A 65 -8.35 -1.82 -0.16
CA GLY A 65 -8.44 -2.52 -1.42
C GLY A 65 -7.27 -2.22 -2.36
N ILE A 66 -6.10 -1.88 -1.85
CA ILE A 66 -4.87 -1.68 -2.65
C ILE A 66 -4.17 -3.02 -2.90
N LEU A 67 -4.10 -3.84 -1.85
CA LEU A 67 -3.56 -5.20 -1.92
C LEU A 67 -4.66 -6.22 -1.66
N GLU A 68 -4.53 -7.40 -2.24
CA GLU A 68 -5.30 -8.58 -1.87
C GLU A 68 -4.45 -9.50 -1.02
N LYS A 69 -5.04 -10.07 0.04
CA LYS A 69 -4.38 -11.02 0.92
C LYS A 69 -4.79 -12.45 0.54
N HIS A 70 -3.80 -13.26 0.21
CA HIS A 70 -3.96 -14.68 -0.11
C HIS A 70 -3.46 -15.51 1.06
N GLN A 71 -4.35 -16.30 1.67
CA GLN A 71 -4.00 -17.18 2.79
C GLN A 71 -4.71 -18.52 2.67
N SER A 72 -3.95 -19.55 2.32
CA SER A 72 -4.40 -20.95 2.32
C SER A 72 -3.95 -21.68 3.59
N GLU A 73 -4.65 -22.74 3.98
CA GLU A 73 -4.24 -23.56 5.14
C GLU A 73 -2.86 -24.20 4.90
N GLY A 74 -1.90 -23.88 5.77
CA GLY A 74 -0.55 -24.46 5.74
C GLY A 74 0.43 -23.73 4.81
N GLU A 75 0.01 -22.66 4.14
CA GLU A 75 0.85 -21.81 3.31
C GLU A 75 1.21 -20.50 4.01
N GLU A 76 2.31 -19.89 3.59
CA GLU A 76 2.66 -18.54 4.01
C GLU A 76 1.67 -17.53 3.42
N VAL A 77 1.36 -16.47 4.17
CA VAL A 77 0.51 -15.39 3.67
C VAL A 77 1.23 -14.66 2.54
N ALA A 78 0.54 -14.52 1.42
CA ALA A 78 1.01 -13.77 0.26
C ALA A 78 0.06 -12.61 -0.07
N TYR A 79 0.55 -11.65 -0.83
CA TYR A 79 -0.17 -10.44 -1.20
C TYR A 79 0.00 -10.17 -2.69
N SER A 80 -1.07 -9.79 -3.38
CA SER A 80 -0.99 -9.28 -4.75
C SER A 80 -1.54 -7.86 -4.82
N VAL A 81 -1.20 -7.13 -5.89
CA VAL A 81 -1.88 -5.88 -6.19
C VAL A 81 -3.36 -6.17 -6.51
N ASN A 82 -4.27 -5.34 -6.02
CA ASN A 82 -5.67 -5.39 -6.46
C ASN A 82 -5.79 -4.58 -7.76
N GLU A 83 -6.00 -5.27 -8.88
CA GLU A 83 -6.11 -4.67 -10.21
C GLU A 83 -7.34 -3.75 -10.34
N ASP A 84 -8.41 -4.04 -9.59
CA ASP A 84 -9.65 -3.25 -9.57
C ASP A 84 -9.63 -2.13 -8.50
N SER A 85 -8.45 -1.83 -7.94
CA SER A 85 -8.31 -0.82 -6.88
C SER A 85 -8.53 0.60 -7.42
N THR A 86 -9.68 1.20 -7.06
CA THR A 86 -9.94 2.62 -7.34
C THR A 86 -8.92 3.54 -6.68
N VAL A 87 -8.37 3.15 -5.51
CA VAL A 87 -7.35 3.96 -4.82
C VAL A 87 -6.05 4.00 -5.64
N LEU A 88 -5.58 2.85 -6.14
CA LEU A 88 -4.39 2.80 -6.99
C LEU A 88 -4.63 3.48 -8.34
N GLU A 89 -5.80 3.32 -8.94
CA GLU A 89 -6.18 4.04 -10.16
C GLU A 89 -6.00 5.56 -9.98
N LYS A 90 -6.55 6.13 -8.90
CA LYS A 90 -6.43 7.57 -8.62
C LYS A 90 -5.02 8.00 -8.22
N ALA A 91 -4.26 7.14 -7.57
CA ALA A 91 -2.85 7.41 -7.29
C ALA A 91 -2.01 7.47 -8.58
N ARG A 92 -2.28 6.59 -9.56
CA ARG A 92 -1.65 6.65 -10.90
C ARG A 92 -2.01 7.94 -11.64
N GLU A 93 -3.30 8.28 -11.71
CA GLU A 93 -3.76 9.52 -12.35
C GLU A 93 -3.10 10.77 -11.74
N PHE A 94 -2.92 10.80 -10.42
CA PHE A 94 -2.20 11.87 -9.75
C PHE A 94 -0.72 11.94 -10.15
N GLY A 95 -0.02 10.80 -10.18
CA GLY A 95 1.39 10.73 -10.59
C GLY A 95 1.60 11.21 -12.04
N ASP A 96 0.69 10.83 -12.93
CA ASP A 96 0.70 11.27 -14.33
C ASP A 96 0.50 12.79 -14.43
N ALA A 97 -0.46 13.35 -13.69
CA ALA A 97 -0.73 14.78 -13.66
C ALA A 97 0.47 15.60 -13.12
N VAL A 98 1.14 15.11 -12.07
CA VAL A 98 2.35 15.74 -11.52
C VAL A 98 3.49 15.71 -12.54
N THR A 99 3.70 14.57 -13.21
CA THR A 99 4.74 14.42 -14.25
C THR A 99 4.51 15.37 -15.42
N ALA A 100 3.26 15.48 -15.88
CA ALA A 100 2.88 16.42 -16.93
C ALA A 100 3.16 17.88 -16.53
N ALA A 101 2.75 18.28 -15.32
CA ALA A 101 2.95 19.64 -14.83
C ALA A 101 4.42 20.03 -14.61
N GLN A 102 5.31 19.06 -14.38
CA GLN A 102 6.76 19.29 -14.26
C GLN A 102 7.47 19.38 -15.62
N SER A 103 6.81 18.94 -16.69
CA SER A 103 7.36 18.92 -18.05
C SER A 103 7.00 20.18 -18.86
N ASP A 104 6.13 21.05 -18.33
CA ASP A 104 5.75 22.38 -18.85
C ASP A 104 6.66 23.50 -18.31
#